data_AF-A0A3D1PD86-F1
#
_entry.id   AF-A0A3D1PD86-F1
#
_cell.length_a   1.000
_cell.length_b   1.000
_cell.length_c   1.000
_cell.angle_alpha   90.00
_cell.angle_beta   90.00
_cell.angle_gamma   90.00
#
_symmetry.space_group_name_H-M   'P 1'
#
loop_
_entity.id
_entity.type
_entity.pdbx_description
1 polymer ?
#
loop_
_entity_poly.entity_id
_entity_poly.type
_entity_poly.pdbx_seq_one_letter_code
_entity_poly.pdbx_strand_id
1 'polypeptide(L)'
;WATLAMRADVQVSRLFTDLHEQLPRSPELIGFSCSWELDYVNILNLLEFLEIPTRSSSRSDTDALVFGGGPVLTANPEPFADFFDIILLGDGENLLGNFIEAYKQVRTADRKTQLHHLAQVPGVYVPSLYEVSYDGPTGYIKSIEPVAADIPAQVEKQTYRGNTLSASTVVTEKAAWENIYMVEVVRS
;
A
#
# COMPACT_ATOMS: atom_id res chain seq x y z
N TRP A 1 0.77 8.48 5.35
CA TRP A 1 -0.49 8.33 6.11
C TRP A 1 -1.01 9.63 6.74
N ALA A 2 -0.18 10.45 7.40
CA ALA A 2 -0.65 11.72 7.98
C ALA A 2 -1.32 12.66 6.96
N THR A 3 -0.78 12.71 5.74
CA THR A 3 -1.35 13.48 4.62
C THR A 3 -2.76 13.03 4.21
N LEU A 4 -3.06 11.71 4.27
CA LEU A 4 -4.40 11.18 4.01
C LEU A 4 -5.42 11.65 5.04
N ALA A 5 -5.06 11.63 6.32
CA ALA A 5 -5.97 12.01 7.41
C ALA A 5 -6.35 13.50 7.39
N MET A 6 -5.60 14.34 6.66
CA MET A 6 -5.90 15.77 6.48
C MET A 6 -6.86 16.04 5.32
N ARG A 7 -7.17 15.03 4.51
CA ARG A 7 -8.04 15.18 3.34
C ARG A 7 -9.52 15.18 3.77
N ALA A 8 -10.23 16.26 3.47
CA ALA A 8 -11.66 16.39 3.79
C ALA A 8 -12.56 15.49 2.92
N ASP A 9 -12.03 14.97 1.81
CA ASP A 9 -12.74 14.22 0.79
C ASP A 9 -12.50 12.70 0.89
N VAL A 10 -11.92 12.23 2.00
CA VAL A 10 -11.70 10.81 2.32
C VAL A 10 -12.00 10.59 3.81
N GLN A 11 -12.76 9.54 4.13
CA GLN A 11 -12.92 9.10 5.53
C GLN A 11 -11.76 8.15 5.87
N VAL A 12 -10.96 8.51 6.88
CA VAL A 12 -9.81 7.73 7.33
C VAL A 12 -10.01 7.31 8.78
N SER A 13 -9.90 6.00 9.03
CA SER A 13 -9.84 5.42 10.39
C SER A 13 -8.49 4.72 10.56
N ARG A 14 -7.87 4.86 11.73
CA ARG A 14 -6.60 4.20 12.04
C ARG A 14 -6.80 2.79 12.58
N LEU A 15 -5.97 1.87 12.12
CA LEU A 15 -5.90 0.48 12.55
C LEU A 15 -4.46 0.16 12.96
N PHE A 16 -4.29 -0.25 14.21
CA PHE A 16 -3.04 -0.75 14.76
C PHE A 16 -3.23 -2.22 15.17
N THR A 17 -2.14 -2.90 15.51
CA THR A 17 -2.17 -4.33 15.89
C THR A 17 -2.95 -4.60 17.18
N ASP A 18 -2.97 -3.64 18.09
CA ASP A 18 -3.55 -3.74 19.45
C ASP A 18 -4.72 -2.78 19.69
N LEU A 19 -4.91 -1.80 18.81
CA LEU A 19 -5.92 -0.75 18.93
C LEU A 19 -6.46 -0.36 17.56
N HIS A 20 -7.73 0.00 17.48
CA HIS A 20 -8.28 0.64 16.28
C HIS A 20 -9.26 1.76 16.65
N GLU A 21 -9.37 2.75 15.77
CA GLU A 21 -10.46 3.72 15.80
C GLU A 21 -11.78 3.03 15.39
N GLN A 22 -12.89 3.78 15.37
CA GLN A 22 -14.12 3.25 14.80
C GLN A 22 -13.94 3.00 13.31
N LEU A 23 -13.95 1.73 12.91
CA LEU A 23 -13.78 1.32 11.53
C LEU A 23 -15.08 1.52 10.74
N PRO A 24 -15.00 1.90 9.44
CA PRO A 24 -16.16 1.92 8.58
C PRO A 24 -16.74 0.51 8.43
N ARG A 25 -18.06 0.40 8.28
CA ARG A 25 -18.73 -0.90 8.09
C ARG A 25 -18.33 -1.59 6.79
N SER A 26 -17.98 -0.81 5.77
CA SER A 26 -17.61 -1.27 4.44
C SER A 26 -16.44 -0.43 3.94
N PRO A 27 -15.20 -0.73 4.37
CA PRO A 27 -14.02 -0.06 3.84
C PRO A 27 -13.86 -0.40 2.36
N GLU A 28 -13.54 0.62 1.56
CA GLU A 28 -13.22 0.44 0.13
C GLU A 28 -11.75 0.10 -0.09
N LEU A 29 -10.88 0.67 0.75
CA LEU A 29 -9.44 0.54 0.68
C LEU A 29 -8.90 0.23 2.08
N ILE A 30 -7.91 -0.66 2.17
CA ILE A 30 -7.18 -0.94 3.40
C ILE A 30 -5.70 -0.85 3.12
N GLY A 31 -5.03 -0.01 3.90
CA GLY A 31 -3.64 0.37 3.68
C GLY A 31 -2.73 -0.08 4.81
N PHE A 32 -1.61 -0.72 4.48
CA PHE A 32 -0.58 -1.11 5.44
C PHE A 32 0.74 -0.37 5.20
N SER A 33 1.44 -0.04 6.29
CA SER A 33 2.81 0.50 6.25
C SER A 33 3.77 -0.55 6.78
N CYS A 34 4.62 -1.10 5.93
CA CYS A 34 5.53 -2.19 6.28
C CYS A 34 6.94 -1.67 6.52
N SER A 35 7.31 -1.51 7.79
CA SER A 35 8.64 -1.05 8.20
C SER A 35 9.64 -2.19 8.39
N TRP A 36 9.16 -3.37 8.83
CA TRP A 36 9.99 -4.54 9.11
C TRP A 36 9.36 -5.81 8.53
N GLU A 37 10.19 -6.69 7.96
CA GLU A 37 9.72 -7.92 7.32
C GLU A 37 8.97 -8.84 8.28
N LEU A 38 9.39 -8.90 9.55
CA LEU A 38 8.76 -9.74 10.58
C LEU A 38 7.34 -9.29 10.97
N ASP A 39 6.93 -8.07 10.60
CA ASP A 39 5.57 -7.57 10.87
C ASP A 39 4.51 -8.22 9.96
N TYR A 40 4.90 -9.03 8.98
CA TYR A 40 3.98 -9.62 8.01
C TYR A 40 2.88 -10.48 8.67
N VAL A 41 3.21 -11.19 9.74
CA VAL A 41 2.23 -12.02 10.48
C VAL A 41 1.11 -11.14 11.02
N ASN A 42 1.42 -9.91 11.46
CA ASN A 42 0.43 -8.98 11.96
C ASN A 42 -0.52 -8.51 10.86
N ILE A 43 -0.03 -8.35 9.62
CA ILE A 43 -0.86 -8.00 8.47
C ILE A 43 -1.87 -9.10 8.20
N LEU A 44 -1.42 -10.37 8.20
CA LEU A 44 -2.30 -11.52 7.98
C LEU A 44 -3.35 -11.63 9.09
N ASN A 45 -2.94 -11.49 10.36
CA ASN A 45 -3.85 -11.49 11.50
C ASN A 45 -4.90 -10.37 11.40
N LEU A 46 -4.51 -9.18 10.92
CA LEU A 46 -5.43 -8.07 10.74
C LEU A 46 -6.41 -8.32 9.58
N LEU A 47 -5.98 -8.93 8.48
CA LEU A 47 -6.89 -9.31 7.40
C LEU A 47 -7.93 -10.34 7.88
N GLU A 48 -7.49 -11.34 8.65
CA GLU A 48 -8.40 -12.33 9.26
C GLU A 48 -9.38 -11.67 10.25
N PHE A 49 -8.90 -10.76 11.10
CA PHE A 49 -9.75 -9.99 12.03
C PHE A 49 -10.82 -9.16 11.31
N LEU A 50 -10.50 -8.63 10.12
CA LEU A 50 -11.42 -7.85 9.30
C LEU A 50 -12.29 -8.71 8.38
N GLU A 51 -12.19 -10.05 8.47
CA GLU A 51 -12.89 -11.01 7.60
C GLU A 51 -12.57 -10.84 6.10
N ILE A 52 -11.37 -10.37 5.79
CA ILE A 52 -10.91 -10.18 4.40
C ILE A 52 -10.04 -11.36 3.99
N PRO A 53 -10.27 -11.97 2.82
CA PRO A 53 -9.43 -13.06 2.32
C PRO A 53 -7.94 -12.67 2.33
N THR A 54 -7.13 -13.51 2.97
CA THR A 54 -5.69 -13.26 3.13
C THR A 54 -4.97 -13.21 1.79
N ARG A 55 -5.27 -14.15 0.88
CA ARG A 55 -4.76 -14.12 -0.49
C ARG A 55 -5.56 -13.17 -1.37
N SER A 56 -4.86 -12.33 -2.14
CA SER A 56 -5.48 -11.39 -3.09
C SER A 56 -6.31 -12.11 -4.15
N SER A 57 -5.87 -13.29 -4.60
CA SER A 57 -6.60 -14.11 -5.58
C SER A 57 -7.94 -14.67 -5.09
N SER A 58 -8.19 -14.66 -3.77
CA SER A 58 -9.45 -15.08 -3.18
C SER A 58 -10.43 -13.92 -2.94
N ARG A 59 -10.04 -12.68 -3.26
CA ARG A 59 -10.87 -11.48 -3.07
C ARG A 59 -11.78 -11.25 -4.27
N SER A 60 -12.99 -10.80 -3.98
CA SER A 60 -14.06 -10.48 -4.93
C SER A 60 -14.19 -8.97 -5.17
N ASP A 61 -15.13 -8.58 -6.03
CA ASP A 61 -15.45 -7.16 -6.27
C ASP A 61 -16.05 -6.45 -5.04
N THR A 62 -16.55 -7.19 -4.04
CA THR A 62 -17.11 -6.61 -2.82
C THR A 62 -16.09 -6.44 -1.69
N ASP A 63 -14.92 -7.07 -1.81
CA ASP A 63 -13.85 -6.95 -0.82
C ASP A 63 -13.04 -5.68 -1.05
N ALA A 64 -12.59 -5.05 0.04
CA ALA A 64 -11.71 -3.88 -0.04
C ALA A 64 -10.44 -4.17 -0.88
N LEU A 65 -9.93 -3.16 -1.57
CA LEU A 65 -8.59 -3.24 -2.15
C LEU A 65 -7.56 -3.12 -1.03
N VAL A 66 -6.74 -4.16 -0.87
CA VAL A 66 -5.64 -4.17 0.10
C VAL A 66 -4.39 -3.63 -0.58
N PHE A 67 -3.88 -2.51 -0.06
CA PHE A 67 -2.67 -1.89 -0.54
C PHE A 67 -1.63 -1.71 0.56
N GLY A 68 -0.36 -1.61 0.17
CA GLY A 68 0.73 -1.43 1.11
C GLY A 68 1.83 -0.54 0.58
N GLY A 69 2.63 0.01 1.49
CA GLY A 69 3.87 0.70 1.17
C GLY A 69 4.87 0.59 2.30
N GLY A 70 5.96 1.35 2.21
CA GLY A 70 7.05 1.33 3.19
C GLY A 70 8.31 0.64 2.66
N PRO A 71 9.41 0.71 3.43
CA PRO A 71 10.73 0.29 2.97
C PRO A 71 10.80 -1.18 2.57
N VAL A 72 10.10 -2.07 3.30
CA VAL A 72 10.09 -3.52 3.00
C VAL A 72 9.48 -3.79 1.63
N LEU A 73 8.26 -3.29 1.42
CA LEU A 73 7.52 -3.49 0.16
C LEU A 73 8.18 -2.76 -1.01
N THR A 74 8.83 -1.63 -0.76
CA THR A 74 9.59 -0.89 -1.79
C THR A 74 10.87 -1.63 -2.18
N ALA A 75 11.55 -2.28 -1.23
CA ALA A 75 12.81 -2.97 -1.49
C ALA A 75 12.59 -4.30 -2.23
N ASN A 76 11.60 -5.09 -1.81
CA ASN A 76 11.27 -6.35 -2.46
C ASN A 76 9.77 -6.71 -2.25
N PRO A 77 8.88 -6.39 -3.20
CA PRO A 77 7.45 -6.64 -3.06
C PRO A 77 7.07 -8.12 -3.24
N GLU A 78 7.85 -8.90 -3.99
CA GLU A 78 7.48 -10.26 -4.42
C GLU A 78 7.15 -11.25 -3.29
N PRO A 79 7.89 -11.30 -2.17
CA PRO A 79 7.52 -12.17 -1.05
C PRO A 79 6.12 -11.90 -0.47
N PHE A 80 5.55 -10.72 -0.72
CA PHE A 80 4.26 -10.27 -0.21
C PHE A 80 3.17 -10.18 -1.29
N ALA A 81 3.54 -10.38 -2.57
CA ALA A 81 2.67 -10.19 -3.73
C ALA A 81 1.32 -10.92 -3.64
N ASP A 82 1.33 -12.16 -3.11
CA ASP A 82 0.14 -12.99 -2.96
C ASP A 82 -0.91 -12.41 -1.99
N PHE A 83 -0.54 -11.44 -1.15
CA PHE A 83 -1.40 -10.89 -0.09
C PHE A 83 -1.84 -9.46 -0.35
N PHE A 84 -1.20 -8.73 -1.27
CA PHE A 84 -1.54 -7.37 -1.62
C PHE A 84 -2.18 -7.30 -3.00
N ASP A 85 -3.21 -6.48 -3.15
CA ASP A 85 -3.73 -6.14 -4.47
C ASP A 85 -2.84 -5.09 -5.12
N ILE A 86 -2.35 -4.13 -4.33
CA ILE A 86 -1.58 -2.98 -4.80
C ILE A 86 -0.39 -2.73 -3.85
N ILE A 87 0.76 -2.41 -4.40
CA ILE A 87 1.95 -2.02 -3.66
C ILE A 87 2.44 -0.66 -4.16
N LEU A 88 2.60 0.28 -3.24
CA LEU A 88 3.13 1.62 -3.50
C LEU A 88 4.64 1.60 -3.28
N LEU A 89 5.40 1.80 -4.35
CA LEU A 89 6.86 1.77 -4.35
C LEU A 89 7.45 3.16 -4.15
N GLY A 90 8.19 3.34 -3.06
CA GLY A 90 8.91 4.58 -2.73
C GLY A 90 8.12 5.52 -1.82
N ASP A 91 8.38 6.82 -1.97
CA ASP A 91 7.91 7.85 -1.06
C ASP A 91 6.43 8.16 -1.25
N GLY A 92 5.68 8.14 -0.16
CA GLY A 92 4.23 8.28 -0.15
C GLY A 92 3.71 9.70 -0.33
N GLU A 93 4.54 10.74 -0.19
CA GLU A 93 4.14 12.15 -0.18
C GLU A 93 3.26 12.54 -1.37
N ASN A 94 3.71 12.19 -2.59
CA ASN A 94 2.93 12.42 -3.81
C ASN A 94 2.17 11.16 -4.24
N LEU A 95 2.81 9.99 -4.13
CA LEU A 95 2.29 8.73 -4.64
C LEU A 95 0.92 8.38 -4.05
N LEU A 96 0.77 8.55 -2.74
CA LEU A 96 -0.48 8.23 -2.05
C LEU A 96 -1.63 9.14 -2.50
N GLY A 97 -1.35 10.42 -2.74
CA GLY A 97 -2.34 11.36 -3.27
C GLY A 97 -2.78 10.97 -4.68
N ASN A 98 -1.82 10.74 -5.57
CA ASN A 98 -2.07 10.33 -6.96
C ASN A 98 -2.85 9.01 -7.04
N PHE A 99 -2.49 8.04 -6.20
CA PHE A 99 -3.18 6.76 -6.09
C PHE A 99 -4.66 6.94 -5.73
N ILE A 100 -4.97 7.77 -4.74
CA ILE A 100 -6.35 8.02 -4.32
C ILE A 100 -7.15 8.78 -5.39
N GLU A 101 -6.53 9.74 -6.08
CA GLU A 101 -7.18 10.43 -7.22
C GLU A 101 -7.50 9.48 -8.36
N ALA A 102 -6.59 8.55 -8.68
CA ALA A 102 -6.82 7.53 -9.70
C ALA A 102 -7.93 6.56 -9.27
N TYR A 103 -7.91 6.08 -8.02
CA TYR A 103 -8.95 5.21 -7.49
C TYR A 103 -10.35 5.84 -7.60
N LYS A 104 -10.47 7.13 -7.28
CA LYS A 104 -11.74 7.87 -7.37
C LYS A 104 -12.35 7.86 -8.76
N GLN A 105 -11.53 7.78 -9.82
CA GLN A 105 -12.00 7.75 -11.21
C GLN A 105 -12.64 6.39 -11.57
N VAL A 106 -12.24 5.32 -10.89
CA VAL A 106 -12.69 3.94 -11.13
C VAL A 106 -13.44 3.31 -9.95
N ARG A 107 -13.81 4.12 -8.96
CA ARG A 107 -14.41 3.67 -7.68
C ARG A 107 -15.61 2.73 -7.84
N THR A 108 -16.42 2.92 -8.88
CA THR A 108 -17.63 2.10 -9.15
C THR A 108 -17.41 1.01 -10.20
N ALA A 109 -16.20 0.88 -10.74
CA ALA A 109 -15.86 -0.17 -11.70
C ALA A 109 -15.62 -1.51 -10.98
N ASP A 110 -15.59 -2.60 -11.73
CA ASP A 110 -15.18 -3.91 -11.22
C ASP A 110 -13.69 -3.90 -10.81
N ARG A 111 -13.29 -4.85 -9.94
CA ARG A 111 -11.95 -4.93 -9.37
C ARG A 111 -10.87 -5.01 -10.46
N LYS A 112 -11.12 -5.76 -11.53
CA LYS A 112 -10.14 -5.91 -12.63
C LYS A 112 -9.90 -4.56 -13.31
N THR A 113 -10.96 -3.82 -13.62
CA THR A 113 -10.87 -2.47 -14.20
C THR A 113 -10.16 -1.51 -13.24
N GLN A 114 -10.47 -1.57 -11.94
CA GLN A 114 -9.80 -0.76 -10.93
C GLN A 114 -8.29 -1.04 -10.90
N LEU A 115 -7.90 -2.29 -10.75
CA LEU A 115 -6.49 -2.71 -10.66
C LEU A 115 -5.71 -2.35 -11.92
N HIS A 116 -6.29 -2.56 -13.10
CA HIS A 116 -5.65 -2.20 -14.37
C HIS A 116 -5.44 -0.69 -14.51
N HIS A 117 -6.44 0.12 -14.15
CA HIS A 117 -6.32 1.58 -14.15
C HIS A 117 -5.27 2.08 -13.13
N LEU A 118 -5.27 1.51 -11.93
CA LEU A 118 -4.34 1.90 -10.87
C LEU A 118 -2.88 1.57 -11.22
N ALA A 119 -2.63 0.49 -11.97
CA ALA A 119 -1.30 0.14 -12.46
C ALA A 119 -0.68 1.19 -13.42
N GLN A 120 -1.49 2.12 -13.94
CA GLN A 120 -1.03 3.23 -14.77
C GLN A 120 -0.43 4.39 -13.95
N VAL A 121 -0.63 4.39 -12.62
CA VAL A 121 -0.10 5.42 -11.74
C VAL A 121 1.39 5.15 -11.49
N PRO A 122 2.31 6.10 -11.75
CA PRO A 122 3.73 5.91 -11.50
C PRO A 122 4.01 5.51 -10.04
N GLY A 123 4.75 4.43 -9.84
CA GLY A 123 5.04 3.87 -8.51
C GLY A 123 4.01 2.90 -7.95
N VAL A 124 2.93 2.62 -8.68
CA VAL A 124 1.93 1.63 -8.27
C VAL A 124 2.23 0.30 -8.96
N TYR A 125 2.58 -0.70 -8.16
CA TYR A 125 2.77 -2.08 -8.59
C TYR A 125 1.52 -2.90 -8.25
N VAL A 126 0.99 -3.64 -9.22
CA VAL A 126 -0.19 -4.51 -9.05
C VAL A 126 0.24 -5.94 -9.37
N PRO A 127 0.52 -6.79 -8.36
CA PRO A 127 1.19 -8.07 -8.59
C PRO A 127 0.42 -9.02 -9.53
N SER A 128 -0.91 -9.02 -9.47
CA SER A 128 -1.75 -9.87 -10.32
C SER A 128 -1.68 -9.55 -11.82
N LEU A 129 -1.01 -8.45 -12.21
CA LEU A 129 -0.83 -8.04 -13.60
C LEU A 129 0.54 -8.43 -14.15
N TYR A 130 1.30 -9.26 -13.44
CA TYR A 130 2.59 -9.77 -13.87
C TYR A 130 2.63 -11.29 -13.76
N GLU A 131 3.28 -11.92 -14.73
CA GLU A 131 3.54 -13.36 -14.74
C GLU A 131 5.03 -13.61 -14.52
N VAL A 132 5.33 -14.42 -13.49
CA VAL A 132 6.69 -14.81 -13.14
C VAL A 132 6.99 -16.18 -13.75
N SER A 133 8.00 -16.25 -14.61
CA SER A 133 8.50 -17.51 -15.15
C SER A 133 9.79 -17.93 -14.43
N TYR A 134 9.95 -19.22 -14.15
CA TYR A 134 11.11 -19.79 -13.46
C TYR A 134 11.89 -20.72 -14.38
N ASP A 135 13.22 -20.79 -14.18
CA ASP A 135 14.08 -21.73 -14.91
C ASP A 135 14.00 -23.15 -14.33
N GLY A 136 12.85 -23.80 -14.56
CA GLY A 136 12.54 -25.11 -14.00
C GLY A 136 11.99 -25.05 -12.55
N PRO A 137 11.68 -26.20 -11.93
CA PRO A 137 10.92 -26.26 -10.69
C PRO A 137 11.60 -25.64 -9.44
N THR A 138 12.93 -25.53 -9.45
CA THR A 138 13.74 -24.97 -8.35
C THR A 138 14.74 -23.94 -8.85
N GLY A 139 14.53 -23.39 -10.05
CA GLY A 139 15.42 -22.43 -10.67
C GLY A 139 15.16 -21.00 -10.20
N TYR A 140 16.01 -20.10 -10.68
CA TYR A 140 15.84 -18.66 -10.47
C TYR A 140 14.67 -18.12 -11.31
N ILE A 141 14.21 -16.92 -10.96
CA ILE A 141 13.27 -16.17 -11.80
C ILE A 141 13.94 -15.92 -13.15
N LYS A 142 13.31 -16.40 -14.22
CA LYS A 142 13.73 -16.23 -15.60
C LYS A 142 13.22 -14.91 -16.18
N SER A 143 11.96 -14.58 -15.92
CA SER A 143 11.37 -13.29 -16.31
C SER A 143 10.19 -12.94 -15.41
N ILE A 144 9.91 -11.64 -15.34
CA ILE A 144 8.67 -11.08 -14.78
C ILE A 144 8.11 -10.20 -15.90
N GLU A 145 6.99 -10.61 -16.49
CA GLU A 145 6.43 -9.95 -17.66
C GLU A 145 5.01 -9.46 -17.36
N PRO A 146 4.62 -8.27 -17.84
CA PRO A 146 3.25 -7.81 -17.70
C PRO A 146 2.29 -8.70 -18.50
N VAL A 147 1.10 -8.96 -17.96
CA VAL A 147 0.06 -9.78 -18.62
C VAL A 147 -0.62 -9.07 -19.80
N ALA A 148 -0.42 -7.75 -19.94
CA ALA A 148 -0.97 -6.94 -21.02
C ALA A 148 0.04 -5.85 -21.45
N ALA A 149 0.01 -5.48 -22.73
CA ALA A 149 1.02 -4.60 -23.32
C ALA A 149 0.97 -3.14 -22.82
N ASP A 150 -0.16 -2.74 -22.23
CA ASP A 150 -0.37 -1.43 -21.64
C ASP A 150 -0.03 -1.38 -20.15
N ILE A 151 0.38 -2.50 -19.55
CA ILE A 151 0.92 -2.52 -18.19
C ILE A 151 2.43 -2.25 -18.24
N PRO A 152 2.96 -1.31 -17.41
CA PRO A 152 4.38 -1.00 -17.42
C PRO A 152 5.24 -2.24 -17.17
N ALA A 153 6.18 -2.54 -18.06
CA ALA A 153 7.13 -3.64 -17.87
C ALA A 153 8.07 -3.44 -16.67
N GLN A 154 8.31 -2.19 -16.27
CA GLN A 154 9.04 -1.83 -15.06
C GLN A 154 8.29 -0.72 -14.33
N VAL A 155 8.16 -0.87 -13.00
CA VAL A 155 7.54 0.14 -12.13
C VAL A 155 8.64 0.87 -11.38
N GLU A 156 8.80 2.17 -11.65
CA GLU A 156 9.80 2.99 -10.97
C GLU A 156 9.29 3.43 -9.59
N LYS A 157 10.12 3.19 -8.56
CA LYS A 157 9.85 3.75 -7.23
C LYS A 157 9.79 5.27 -7.31
N GLN A 158 8.87 5.86 -6.56
CA GLN A 158 8.79 7.32 -6.45
C GLN A 158 9.75 7.80 -5.38
N THR A 159 10.48 8.88 -5.66
CA THR A 159 11.33 9.54 -4.66
C THR A 159 10.91 11.00 -4.56
N TYR A 160 10.52 11.41 -3.36
CA TYR A 160 10.09 12.75 -3.08
C TYR A 160 11.30 13.67 -2.93
N ARG A 161 11.42 14.63 -3.86
CA ARG A 161 12.54 15.59 -3.92
C ARG A 161 12.18 17.00 -3.42
N GLY A 162 11.02 17.16 -2.78
CA GLY A 162 10.55 18.46 -2.31
C GLY A 162 11.14 18.86 -0.95
N ASN A 163 11.06 20.17 -0.65
CA ASN A 163 11.59 20.74 0.60
C ASN A 163 10.63 20.63 1.79
N THR A 164 9.43 20.07 1.60
CA THR A 164 8.51 19.80 2.71
C THR A 164 9.02 18.62 3.51
N LEU A 165 9.32 18.85 4.79
CA LEU A 165 9.74 17.80 5.71
C LEU A 165 8.51 17.05 6.22
N SER A 166 8.62 15.72 6.28
CA SER A 166 7.62 14.91 6.96
C SER A 166 7.85 15.04 8.47
N ALA A 167 6.78 15.33 9.21
CA ALA A 167 6.81 15.44 10.66
C ALA A 167 5.65 14.66 11.24
N SER A 168 5.93 13.92 12.32
CA SER A 168 4.89 13.28 13.13
C SER A 168 4.86 13.99 14.48
N THR A 169 3.67 14.47 14.87
CA THR A 169 3.48 15.22 16.11
C THR A 169 2.54 14.46 17.01
N VAL A 170 3.04 13.96 18.14
CA VAL A 170 2.23 13.48 19.25
C VAL A 170 2.56 14.37 20.45
N VAL A 171 2.00 15.57 20.46
CA VAL A 171 2.15 16.53 21.57
C VAL A 171 0.94 16.39 22.47
N THR A 172 1.13 15.74 23.61
CA THR A 172 0.13 15.61 24.67
C THR A 172 0.87 15.43 25.99
N GLU A 173 0.32 15.96 27.08
CA GLU A 173 0.83 15.80 28.46
C GLU A 173 0.94 14.33 28.88
N LYS A 174 0.30 13.42 28.13
CA LYS A 174 0.34 11.97 28.36
C LYS A 174 1.47 11.26 27.59
N ALA A 175 2.16 11.93 26.69
CA ALA A 175 3.26 11.35 25.95
C ALA A 175 4.52 11.31 26.83
N ALA A 176 5.34 10.26 26.70
CA ALA A 176 6.61 10.14 27.41
C ALA A 176 7.56 11.33 27.13
N TRP A 177 7.34 12.03 26.01
CA TRP A 177 8.07 13.23 25.60
C TRP A 177 7.11 14.35 25.17
N GLU A 178 6.36 14.87 26.13
CA GLU A 178 5.32 15.91 25.94
C GLU A 178 5.74 17.15 25.14
N ASN A 179 7.05 17.47 25.08
CA ASN A 179 7.60 18.67 24.44
C ASN A 179 8.58 18.36 23.28
N ILE A 180 8.57 17.16 22.69
CA ILE A 180 9.47 16.80 21.58
C ILE A 180 8.78 16.92 20.22
N TYR A 181 9.45 17.61 19.30
CA TYR A 181 9.07 17.71 17.89
C TYR A 181 10.04 16.87 17.04
N MET A 182 9.54 15.78 16.46
CA MET A 182 10.35 14.90 15.63
C MET A 182 10.17 15.27 14.15
N VAL A 183 11.28 15.61 13.51
CA VAL A 183 11.34 15.92 12.08
C VAL A 183 12.26 14.94 11.41
N GLU A 184 11.80 14.34 10.33
CA GLU A 184 12.64 13.51 9.50
C GLU A 184 13.44 14.40 8.54
N VAL A 185 14.77 14.40 8.69
CA VAL A 185 15.68 15.31 7.96
C VAL A 185 16.49 14.57 6.88
N VAL A 186 16.68 13.26 7.00
CA VAL A 186 17.45 12.44 6.07
C VAL A 186 16.51 11.54 5.28
N ARG A 187 16.58 11.61 3.95
CA ARG A 187 15.85 10.77 3.00
C ARG A 187 16.87 10.03 2.11
N SER A 188 16.61 8.77 1.78
CA SER A 188 17.50 7.91 0.97
C SER A 188 17.19 7.88 -0.52
#